data_AF-A0A3N9UC50-F1
#
_entry.id   AF-A0A3N9UC50-F1
#
_cell.length_a   1.000
_cell.length_b   1.000
_cell.length_c   1.000
_cell.angle_alpha   90.00
_cell.angle_beta   90.00
_cell.angle_gamma   90.00
#
_symmetry.space_group_name_H-M   'P 1'
#
loop_
_entity.id
_entity.type
_entity.pdbx_description
1 polymer ?
#
loop_
_entity_poly.entity_id
_entity_poly.type
_entity_poly.pdbx_seq_one_letter_code
_entity_poly.pdbx_strand_id
1 'polypeptide(L)'
;MGLYLLSSENAFQKAFQQLWQAPFMSKKLFQQVVLDEASSLLKEPFGLEKIYGYAHLFDKAGLFVGKPWEDVNKLNPPLVRGTLQAGGATAVAEVLSELRILAIAKGEYEHPDMTALQATEFLTKVLALNIDLLLMKETEENRVTQLYKDEQASEVLRFISEHCFSSRVFENLYREVDNLAVQRPIVTNKILKLIASARKLASGLKEADSRLKDYEKAVYSPSNLATGTEENYAIKIKTCSDSILIKEAEQLRSSMVNTGLVSIFHVIFLHFINEERPHLLKHMLAEDEKAKENLQSNLPFISSLITTSVTKKTRRSIYGLLRFLQRDIFTSELIKEIEEMIKTPIHEKIEIRLVTAYNLTNTQAIRSLIVSEMINILGTPLGIGQGFNPTCQSTRALSFWSQKEPVMLVKMLNEFLKTANVTIHFEGRPISSETLSPVPLEDEVHIDAISLLLVPHLDSIYFEMLKAADGRGVDPHKWINPTFHKKGIWTGFSDVYNDFNFIANFQRYYHPIHNPEINQGLPQPAGITIYNRSGQVLGAHAVLIQRIVPDPTGKVRVYFYNPNNDSLQIWGKDIQTSVAGNGEREGESSLPFDEFINFIYAFHFPE
;
A
#
# COMPACT_ATOMS: atom_id res chain seq x y z
N MET A 1 -50.26 -10.17 6.32
CA MET A 1 -49.63 -9.02 5.63
C MET A 1 -48.16 -9.36 5.47
N GLY A 2 -47.64 -9.41 4.23
CA GLY A 2 -46.21 -9.66 4.00
C GLY A 2 -45.85 -10.74 2.96
N LEU A 3 -46.71 -11.01 1.99
CA LEU A 3 -46.30 -11.58 0.70
C LEU A 3 -46.09 -10.38 -0.22
N TYR A 4 -44.86 -9.87 -0.38
CA TYR A 4 -44.37 -9.09 -1.52
C TYR A 4 -42.97 -8.58 -1.18
N LEU A 5 -41.95 -9.34 -1.56
CA LEU A 5 -40.58 -8.90 -1.90
C LEU A 5 -39.87 -10.08 -2.58
N LEU A 6 -40.39 -10.50 -3.73
CA LEU A 6 -39.67 -11.36 -4.68
C LEU A 6 -38.72 -10.45 -5.48
N SER A 7 -37.56 -10.13 -4.91
CA SER A 7 -36.36 -9.94 -5.72
C SER A 7 -35.85 -11.33 -6.09
N SER A 8 -35.51 -11.57 -7.36
CA SER A 8 -35.04 -12.85 -7.90
C SER A 8 -34.24 -13.70 -6.90
N GLU A 9 -34.75 -14.88 -6.53
CA GLU A 9 -34.04 -15.82 -5.66
C GLU A 9 -32.67 -16.17 -6.28
N ASN A 10 -31.58 -15.83 -5.59
CA ASN A 10 -30.24 -16.28 -5.96
C ASN A 10 -30.17 -17.82 -5.80
N ALA A 11 -29.39 -18.50 -6.66
CA ALA A 11 -29.22 -19.94 -6.66
C ALA A 11 -28.87 -20.54 -5.28
N PHE A 12 -28.08 -19.83 -4.47
CA PHE A 12 -27.80 -20.20 -3.08
C PHE A 12 -29.06 -20.35 -2.23
N GLN A 13 -30.00 -19.41 -2.32
CA GLN A 13 -31.23 -19.44 -1.53
C GLN A 13 -32.08 -20.67 -1.88
N LYS A 14 -32.17 -21.03 -3.16
CA LYS A 14 -32.88 -22.23 -3.61
C LYS A 14 -32.25 -23.50 -3.09
N ALA A 15 -30.93 -23.63 -3.22
CA ALA A 15 -30.19 -24.77 -2.70
C ALA A 15 -30.36 -24.89 -1.18
N PHE A 16 -30.27 -23.77 -0.46
CA PHE A 16 -30.43 -23.73 1.00
C PHE A 16 -31.84 -24.13 1.43
N GLN A 17 -32.88 -23.65 0.76
CA GLN A 17 -34.27 -24.05 1.01
C GLN A 17 -34.50 -25.55 0.77
N GLN A 18 -33.92 -26.11 -0.30
CA GLN A 18 -34.00 -27.55 -0.56
C GLN A 18 -33.36 -28.38 0.55
N LEU A 19 -32.15 -27.98 0.99
CA LEU A 19 -31.49 -28.60 2.14
C LEU A 19 -32.35 -28.51 3.41
N TRP A 20 -32.93 -27.32 3.67
CA TRP A 20 -33.76 -27.07 4.84
C TRP A 20 -34.96 -28.02 4.89
N GLN A 21 -35.68 -28.14 3.77
CA GLN A 21 -36.89 -28.96 3.64
C GLN A 21 -36.61 -30.46 3.53
N ALA A 22 -35.38 -30.85 3.19
CA ALA A 22 -35.01 -32.25 3.06
C ALA A 22 -35.12 -33.01 4.40
N PRO A 23 -35.63 -34.27 4.39
CA PRO A 23 -35.60 -35.15 5.54
C PRO A 23 -34.18 -35.36 6.07
N PHE A 24 -34.02 -35.54 7.37
CA PHE A 24 -32.70 -35.65 8.03
C PHE A 24 -31.73 -36.63 7.33
N MET A 25 -32.22 -37.82 6.96
CA MET A 25 -31.42 -38.85 6.29
C MET A 25 -30.93 -38.44 4.90
N SER A 26 -31.63 -37.53 4.24
CA SER A 26 -31.33 -37.08 2.88
C SER A 26 -30.52 -35.79 2.83
N LYS A 27 -30.33 -35.09 3.96
CA LYS A 27 -29.62 -33.78 3.99
C LYS A 27 -28.21 -33.84 3.40
N LYS A 28 -27.50 -34.95 3.60
CA LYS A 28 -26.15 -35.18 3.02
C LYS A 28 -26.11 -35.05 1.49
N LEU A 29 -27.22 -35.33 0.80
CA LEU A 29 -27.32 -35.21 -0.66
C LEU A 29 -27.41 -33.76 -1.14
N PHE A 30 -27.88 -32.84 -0.29
CA PHE A 30 -28.10 -31.43 -0.63
C PHE A 30 -27.00 -30.50 -0.09
N GLN A 31 -26.23 -30.94 0.91
CA GLN A 31 -25.14 -30.15 1.50
C GLN A 31 -24.12 -29.68 0.46
N GLN A 32 -23.70 -30.56 -0.46
CA GLN A 32 -22.69 -30.22 -1.47
C GLN A 32 -23.16 -29.08 -2.38
N VAL A 33 -24.42 -29.13 -2.83
CA VAL A 33 -25.00 -28.09 -3.69
C VAL A 33 -25.03 -26.74 -2.97
N VAL A 34 -25.36 -26.72 -1.67
CA VAL A 34 -25.30 -25.49 -0.88
C VAL A 34 -23.88 -24.93 -0.78
N LEU A 35 -22.87 -25.78 -0.60
CA LEU A 35 -21.46 -25.37 -0.56
C LEU A 35 -20.98 -24.84 -1.92
N ASP A 36 -21.39 -25.45 -3.02
CA ASP A 36 -21.01 -25.01 -4.37
C ASP A 36 -21.64 -23.65 -4.72
N GLU A 37 -22.92 -23.46 -4.36
CA GLU A 37 -23.60 -22.17 -4.55
C GLU A 37 -23.08 -21.09 -3.60
N ALA A 38 -22.74 -21.44 -2.35
CA ALA A 38 -22.06 -20.53 -1.44
C ALA A 38 -20.69 -20.11 -1.97
N SER A 39 -19.91 -21.04 -2.55
CA SER A 39 -18.62 -20.76 -3.19
C SER A 39 -18.75 -19.73 -4.32
N SER A 40 -19.80 -19.87 -5.13
CA SER A 40 -20.10 -18.93 -6.21
C SER A 40 -20.53 -17.57 -5.66
N LEU A 41 -21.40 -17.56 -4.65
CA LEU A 41 -21.89 -16.34 -4.03
C LEU A 41 -20.79 -15.57 -3.29
N LEU A 42 -19.82 -16.25 -2.68
CA LEU A 42 -18.65 -15.62 -2.04
C LEU A 42 -17.79 -14.81 -3.02
N LYS A 43 -17.88 -15.08 -4.33
CA LYS A 43 -17.17 -14.33 -5.38
C LYS A 43 -17.95 -13.11 -5.87
N GLU A 44 -19.21 -12.96 -5.48
CA GLU A 44 -20.03 -11.80 -5.84
C GLU A 44 -19.79 -10.62 -4.88
N PRO A 45 -20.03 -9.38 -5.33
CA PRO A 45 -20.14 -8.23 -4.44
C PRO A 45 -21.17 -8.48 -3.32
N PHE A 46 -20.76 -8.20 -2.10
CA PHE A 46 -21.53 -8.41 -0.86
C PHE A 46 -21.97 -9.87 -0.64
N GLY A 47 -21.24 -10.84 -1.20
CA GLY A 47 -21.52 -12.26 -1.07
C GLY A 47 -21.52 -12.74 0.39
N LEU A 48 -20.53 -12.31 1.17
CA LEU A 48 -20.41 -12.63 2.60
C LEU A 48 -21.61 -12.11 3.39
N GLU A 49 -22.02 -10.87 3.18
CA GLU A 49 -23.19 -10.25 3.81
C GLU A 49 -24.47 -11.04 3.50
N LYS A 50 -24.67 -11.40 2.22
CA LYS A 50 -25.84 -12.16 1.77
C LYS A 50 -25.90 -13.53 2.45
N ILE A 51 -24.77 -14.25 2.51
CA ILE A 51 -24.67 -15.55 3.16
C ILE A 51 -24.88 -15.42 4.67
N TYR A 52 -24.25 -14.42 5.29
CA TYR A 52 -24.38 -14.15 6.72
C TYR A 52 -25.83 -13.95 7.16
N GLY A 53 -26.68 -13.36 6.30
CA GLY A 53 -28.13 -13.25 6.55
C GLY A 53 -28.83 -14.59 6.83
N TYR A 54 -28.26 -15.71 6.41
CA TYR A 54 -28.75 -17.07 6.67
C TYR A 54 -27.96 -17.81 7.78
N ALA A 55 -26.97 -17.20 8.40
CA ALA A 55 -26.08 -17.90 9.34
C ALA A 55 -26.81 -18.48 10.56
N HIS A 56 -27.80 -17.77 11.10
CA HIS A 56 -28.66 -18.22 12.21
C HIS A 56 -29.52 -19.45 11.88
N LEU A 57 -29.57 -19.85 10.61
CA LEU A 57 -30.37 -20.94 10.08
C LEU A 57 -29.51 -22.20 9.83
N PHE A 58 -28.19 -22.11 9.74
CA PHE A 58 -27.34 -23.21 9.24
C PHE A 58 -27.46 -24.53 10.01
N ASP A 59 -27.49 -24.50 11.34
CA ASP A 59 -27.62 -25.73 12.15
C ASP A 59 -28.99 -26.36 12.00
N LYS A 60 -30.06 -25.55 12.05
CA LYS A 60 -31.44 -26.03 11.87
C LYS A 60 -31.67 -26.58 10.45
N ALA A 61 -30.99 -26.02 9.45
CA ALA A 61 -30.98 -26.55 8.09
C ALA A 61 -30.26 -27.90 8.01
N GLY A 62 -29.44 -28.26 9.00
CA GLY A 62 -28.59 -29.45 9.02
C GLY A 62 -27.41 -29.35 8.04
N LEU A 63 -26.90 -28.13 7.82
CA LEU A 63 -25.78 -27.88 6.92
C LEU A 63 -24.52 -28.64 7.33
N PHE A 64 -24.28 -28.76 8.63
CA PHE A 64 -23.08 -29.40 9.17
C PHE A 64 -23.27 -30.87 9.58
N VAL A 65 -24.46 -31.45 9.42
CA VAL A 65 -24.76 -32.82 9.86
C VAL A 65 -23.80 -33.83 9.24
N GLY A 66 -23.10 -34.59 10.10
CA GLY A 66 -22.10 -35.59 9.73
C GLY A 66 -20.79 -35.01 9.18
N LYS A 67 -20.49 -33.73 9.46
CA LYS A 67 -19.26 -33.03 9.04
C LYS A 67 -18.45 -32.58 10.27
N PRO A 68 -17.14 -32.27 10.10
CA PRO A 68 -16.29 -31.81 11.22
C PRO A 68 -16.82 -30.60 11.98
N TRP A 69 -17.56 -29.69 11.30
CA TRP A 69 -18.12 -28.47 11.89
C TRP A 69 -19.44 -28.67 12.64
N GLU A 70 -19.99 -29.89 12.71
CA GLU A 70 -21.28 -30.15 13.37
C GLU A 70 -21.25 -29.75 14.85
N ASP A 71 -20.20 -30.16 15.56
CA ASP A 71 -20.05 -29.95 16.99
C ASP A 71 -19.21 -28.68 17.24
N VAL A 72 -19.89 -27.61 17.65
CA VAL A 72 -19.27 -26.31 17.93
C VAL A 72 -18.19 -26.38 19.02
N ASN A 73 -18.25 -27.36 19.93
CA ASN A 73 -17.24 -27.53 20.99
C ASN A 73 -15.93 -28.14 20.50
N LYS A 74 -15.92 -28.73 19.30
CA LYS A 74 -14.74 -29.34 18.68
C LYS A 74 -14.02 -28.41 17.70
N LEU A 75 -14.57 -27.22 17.44
CA LEU A 75 -13.93 -26.23 16.59
C LEU A 75 -12.63 -25.74 17.21
N ASN A 76 -11.60 -25.56 16.39
CA ASN A 76 -10.25 -25.24 16.85
C ASN A 76 -9.66 -24.05 16.09
N PRO A 77 -9.51 -22.86 16.72
CA PRO A 77 -9.04 -21.64 16.04
C PRO A 77 -7.72 -21.80 15.25
N PRO A 78 -6.69 -22.50 15.77
CA PRO A 78 -5.48 -22.85 15.01
C PRO A 78 -5.69 -23.55 13.65
N LEU A 79 -6.78 -24.28 13.45
CA LEU A 79 -7.02 -25.04 12.22
C LEU A 79 -7.70 -24.22 11.11
N VAL A 80 -8.31 -23.09 11.47
CA VAL A 80 -9.12 -22.28 10.54
C VAL A 80 -8.27 -21.87 9.33
N ARG A 81 -7.06 -21.37 9.55
CA ARG A 81 -6.16 -20.93 8.47
C ARG A 81 -5.88 -22.02 7.45
N GLY A 82 -5.39 -23.17 7.93
CA GLY A 82 -5.05 -24.30 7.07
C GLY A 82 -6.26 -24.82 6.31
N THR A 83 -7.45 -24.73 6.91
CA THR A 83 -8.70 -25.15 6.28
C THR A 83 -9.15 -24.18 5.19
N LEU A 84 -9.03 -22.87 5.40
CA LEU A 84 -9.28 -21.86 4.37
C LEU A 84 -8.30 -22.01 3.20
N GLN A 85 -7.00 -22.21 3.50
CA GLN A 85 -5.94 -22.39 2.49
C GLN A 85 -6.07 -23.70 1.70
N ALA A 86 -6.62 -24.76 2.29
CA ALA A 86 -6.88 -26.02 1.59
C ALA A 86 -7.89 -25.87 0.44
N GLY A 87 -8.72 -24.81 0.46
CA GLY A 87 -9.65 -24.48 -0.60
C GLY A 87 -10.82 -25.47 -0.75
N GLY A 88 -11.57 -25.30 -1.85
CA GLY A 88 -12.70 -26.17 -2.20
C GLY A 88 -13.87 -26.11 -1.21
N ALA A 89 -14.66 -27.18 -1.18
CA ALA A 89 -15.86 -27.26 -0.33
C ALA A 89 -15.54 -27.20 1.18
N THR A 90 -14.36 -27.64 1.58
CA THR A 90 -13.88 -27.60 2.97
C THR A 90 -13.68 -26.16 3.44
N ALA A 91 -13.00 -25.32 2.64
CA ALA A 91 -12.84 -23.90 2.94
C ALA A 91 -14.19 -23.18 3.00
N VAL A 92 -15.11 -23.49 2.09
CA VAL A 92 -16.46 -22.89 2.12
C VAL A 92 -17.22 -23.30 3.39
N ALA A 93 -17.15 -24.58 3.78
CA ALA A 93 -17.76 -25.04 5.02
C ALA A 93 -17.16 -24.36 6.26
N GLU A 94 -15.85 -24.11 6.27
CA GLU A 94 -15.17 -23.30 7.30
C GLU A 94 -15.75 -21.88 7.35
N VAL A 95 -15.85 -21.19 6.21
CA VAL A 95 -16.46 -19.85 6.13
C VAL A 95 -17.89 -19.85 6.70
N LEU A 96 -18.73 -20.81 6.30
CA LEU A 96 -20.11 -20.89 6.80
C LEU A 96 -20.16 -21.19 8.30
N SER A 97 -19.22 -22.00 8.82
CA SER A 97 -19.08 -22.25 10.25
C SER A 97 -18.71 -20.98 11.01
N GLU A 98 -17.71 -20.22 10.54
CA GLU A 98 -17.31 -18.95 11.14
C GLU A 98 -18.45 -17.93 11.14
N LEU A 99 -19.23 -17.85 10.06
CA LEU A 99 -20.42 -16.99 9.99
C LEU A 99 -21.52 -17.44 10.98
N ARG A 100 -21.70 -18.75 11.19
CA ARG A 100 -22.58 -19.26 12.26
C ARG A 100 -22.09 -18.83 13.64
N ILE A 101 -20.79 -18.98 13.93
CA ILE A 101 -20.23 -18.55 15.22
C ILE A 101 -20.40 -17.04 15.40
N LEU A 102 -20.26 -16.25 14.34
CA LEU A 102 -20.52 -14.81 14.38
C LEU A 102 -21.98 -14.48 14.72
N ALA A 103 -22.95 -15.22 14.15
CA ALA A 103 -24.36 -15.05 14.51
C ALA A 103 -24.63 -15.38 15.99
N ILE A 104 -23.94 -16.38 16.55
CA ILE A 104 -24.00 -16.71 17.99
C ILE A 104 -23.40 -15.58 18.83
N ALA A 105 -22.21 -15.09 18.46
CA ALA A 105 -21.52 -14.01 19.16
C ALA A 105 -22.36 -12.72 19.21
N LYS A 106 -23.14 -12.43 18.16
CA LYS A 106 -24.04 -11.27 18.09
C LYS A 106 -25.40 -11.48 18.75
N GLY A 107 -25.68 -12.68 19.26
CA GLY A 107 -26.99 -13.04 19.82
C GLY A 107 -28.10 -13.13 18.78
N GLU A 108 -27.77 -13.17 17.49
CA GLU A 108 -28.73 -13.39 16.40
C GLU A 108 -29.13 -14.88 16.30
N TYR A 109 -28.32 -15.75 16.89
CA TYR A 109 -28.59 -17.18 17.00
C TYR A 109 -28.27 -17.70 18.41
N GLU A 110 -29.28 -18.16 19.13
CA GLU A 110 -29.09 -18.86 20.40
C GLU A 110 -28.76 -20.34 20.14
N HIS A 111 -27.49 -20.71 20.30
CA HIS A 111 -27.04 -22.09 20.16
C HIS A 111 -27.09 -22.84 21.50
N PRO A 112 -27.56 -24.10 21.55
CA PRO A 112 -27.70 -24.85 22.80
C PRO A 112 -26.37 -25.09 23.52
N ASP A 113 -25.29 -25.34 22.76
CA ASP A 113 -23.99 -25.75 23.32
C ASP A 113 -22.91 -24.66 23.32
N MET A 114 -23.21 -23.43 22.85
CA MET A 114 -22.24 -22.34 22.79
C MET A 114 -22.92 -21.01 23.09
N THR A 115 -22.43 -20.34 24.13
CA THR A 115 -22.90 -19.00 24.51
C THR A 115 -22.31 -17.91 23.60
N ALA A 116 -22.96 -16.75 23.54
CA ALA A 116 -22.43 -15.59 22.83
C ALA A 116 -21.02 -15.21 23.29
N LEU A 117 -20.73 -15.30 24.60
CA LEU A 117 -19.40 -15.03 25.15
C LEU A 117 -18.35 -16.01 24.62
N GLN A 118 -18.64 -17.33 24.63
CA GLN A 118 -17.72 -18.34 24.10
C GLN A 118 -17.48 -18.17 22.59
N ALA A 119 -18.51 -17.81 21.84
CA ALA A 119 -18.40 -17.50 20.41
C ALA A 119 -17.51 -16.28 20.16
N THR A 120 -17.66 -15.20 20.93
CA THR A 120 -16.77 -14.02 20.89
C THR A 120 -15.33 -14.38 21.21
N GLU A 121 -15.09 -15.19 22.24
CA GLU A 121 -13.75 -15.67 22.59
C GLU A 121 -13.11 -16.53 21.49
N PHE A 122 -13.90 -17.40 20.86
CA PHE A 122 -13.47 -18.22 19.73
C PHE A 122 -13.03 -17.34 18.56
N LEU A 123 -13.90 -16.43 18.09
CA LEU A 123 -13.59 -15.54 16.96
C LEU A 123 -12.42 -14.61 17.26
N THR A 124 -12.29 -14.14 18.50
CA THR A 124 -11.13 -13.36 18.92
C THR A 124 -9.83 -14.14 18.77
N LYS A 125 -9.82 -15.43 19.13
CA LYS A 125 -8.65 -16.30 18.92
C LYS A 125 -8.38 -16.53 17.43
N VAL A 126 -9.42 -16.74 16.61
CA VAL A 126 -9.29 -16.86 15.14
C VAL A 126 -8.64 -15.61 14.56
N LEU A 127 -9.13 -14.42 14.89
CA LEU A 127 -8.56 -13.15 14.42
C LEU A 127 -7.12 -12.94 14.90
N ALA A 128 -6.82 -13.24 16.16
CA ALA A 128 -5.49 -13.05 16.73
C ALA A 128 -4.43 -13.97 16.10
N LEU A 129 -4.79 -15.21 15.77
CA LEU A 129 -3.90 -16.17 15.11
C LEU A 129 -3.68 -15.87 13.63
N ASN A 130 -4.53 -15.04 13.03
CA ASN A 130 -4.52 -14.71 11.60
C ASN A 130 -4.38 -13.20 11.35
N ILE A 131 -3.73 -12.48 12.27
CA ILE A 131 -3.56 -11.03 12.16
C ILE A 131 -2.74 -10.63 10.93
N ASP A 132 -1.79 -11.46 10.51
CA ASP A 132 -0.99 -11.27 9.31
C ASP A 132 -1.85 -11.30 8.04
N LEU A 133 -2.84 -12.20 7.95
CA LEU A 133 -3.82 -12.26 6.88
C LEU A 133 -4.77 -11.07 6.91
N LEU A 134 -5.23 -10.65 8.10
CA LEU A 134 -6.08 -9.47 8.25
C LEU A 134 -5.35 -8.19 7.81
N LEU A 135 -4.07 -8.08 8.15
CA LEU A 135 -3.24 -6.91 7.83
C LEU A 135 -2.62 -6.97 6.43
N MET A 136 -2.45 -8.16 5.83
CA MET A 136 -1.75 -8.38 4.54
C MET A 136 -0.48 -7.55 4.38
N LYS A 137 0.49 -7.68 5.30
CA LYS A 137 1.74 -6.89 5.26
C LYS A 137 2.55 -7.20 4.00
N GLU A 138 3.07 -6.17 3.35
CA GLU A 138 3.89 -6.26 2.11
C GLU A 138 5.35 -6.65 2.43
N THR A 139 5.57 -7.65 3.29
CA THR A 139 6.93 -8.06 3.68
C THR A 139 7.55 -9.05 2.71
N GLU A 140 8.88 -9.14 2.69
CA GLU A 140 9.58 -10.14 1.86
C GLU A 140 9.19 -11.58 2.24
N GLU A 141 8.96 -11.85 3.53
CA GLU A 141 8.49 -13.16 3.99
C GLU A 141 7.12 -13.50 3.40
N ASN A 142 6.16 -12.57 3.50
CA ASN A 142 4.81 -12.76 2.99
C ASN A 142 4.77 -12.88 1.45
N ARG A 143 5.69 -12.20 0.75
CA ARG A 143 5.86 -12.31 -0.69
C ARG A 143 6.33 -13.71 -1.08
N VAL A 144 7.38 -14.21 -0.41
CA VAL A 144 7.95 -15.56 -0.66
C VAL A 144 6.94 -16.65 -0.32
N THR A 145 6.17 -16.49 0.76
CA THR A 145 5.11 -17.44 1.14
C THR A 145 3.80 -17.24 0.36
N GLN A 146 3.75 -16.27 -0.56
CA GLN A 146 2.57 -15.95 -1.39
C GLN A 146 1.30 -15.66 -0.58
N LEU A 147 1.43 -14.99 0.56
CA LEU A 147 0.31 -14.68 1.47
C LEU A 147 -0.82 -13.92 0.75
N TYR A 148 -0.47 -13.09 -0.24
CA TYR A 148 -1.41 -12.33 -1.05
C TYR A 148 -2.38 -13.21 -1.84
N LYS A 149 -2.09 -14.50 -2.06
CA LYS A 149 -3.02 -15.43 -2.73
C LYS A 149 -4.19 -15.87 -1.86
N ASP A 150 -4.13 -15.60 -0.54
CA ASP A 150 -5.18 -15.93 0.42
C ASP A 150 -6.23 -14.80 0.54
N GLU A 151 -6.55 -14.10 -0.55
CA GLU A 151 -7.48 -12.96 -0.53
C GLU A 151 -8.84 -13.30 0.06
N GLN A 152 -9.40 -14.45 -0.31
CA GLN A 152 -10.70 -14.90 0.19
C GLN A 152 -10.68 -15.11 1.71
N ALA A 153 -9.58 -15.66 2.27
CA ALA A 153 -9.44 -15.86 3.71
C ALA A 153 -9.34 -14.50 4.43
N SER A 154 -8.57 -13.56 3.87
CA SER A 154 -8.47 -12.19 4.39
C SER A 154 -9.81 -11.45 4.39
N GLU A 155 -10.59 -11.58 3.31
CA GLU A 155 -11.95 -11.02 3.21
C GLU A 155 -12.88 -11.54 4.31
N VAL A 156 -12.85 -12.86 4.58
CA VAL A 156 -13.64 -13.50 5.65
C VAL A 156 -13.21 -12.99 7.02
N LEU A 157 -11.90 -12.98 7.30
CA LEU A 157 -11.37 -12.47 8.58
C LEU A 157 -11.71 -11.00 8.77
N ARG A 158 -11.66 -10.19 7.70
CA ARG A 158 -12.08 -8.79 7.74
C ARG A 158 -13.56 -8.67 8.07
N PHE A 159 -14.42 -9.44 7.40
CA PHE A 159 -15.86 -9.46 7.69
C PHE A 159 -16.15 -9.81 9.15
N ILE A 160 -15.50 -10.85 9.69
CA ILE A 160 -15.62 -11.22 11.11
C ILE A 160 -15.14 -10.09 12.01
N SER A 161 -13.99 -9.49 11.71
CA SER A 161 -13.43 -8.38 12.49
C SER A 161 -14.37 -7.16 12.51
N GLU A 162 -15.10 -6.88 11.44
CA GLU A 162 -16.04 -5.74 11.39
C GLU A 162 -17.28 -5.94 12.27
N HIS A 163 -17.56 -7.17 12.70
CA HIS A 163 -18.79 -7.55 13.40
C HIS A 163 -18.54 -8.13 14.81
N CYS A 164 -17.29 -8.39 15.19
CA CYS A 164 -16.91 -8.93 16.49
C CYS A 164 -15.76 -8.11 17.09
N PHE A 165 -16.06 -7.32 18.13
CA PHE A 165 -15.05 -6.45 18.75
C PHE A 165 -14.03 -7.24 19.57
N SER A 166 -12.75 -6.90 19.39
CA SER A 166 -11.64 -7.32 20.24
C SER A 166 -10.66 -6.16 20.41
N SER A 167 -10.41 -5.75 21.66
CA SER A 167 -9.47 -4.67 21.97
C SER A 167 -8.08 -4.95 21.43
N ARG A 168 -7.61 -6.19 21.53
CA ARG A 168 -6.31 -6.62 20.98
C ARG A 168 -6.25 -6.54 19.45
N VAL A 169 -7.31 -6.94 18.74
CA VAL A 169 -7.38 -6.82 17.27
C VAL A 169 -7.40 -5.36 16.88
N PHE A 170 -8.18 -4.54 17.60
CA PHE A 170 -8.27 -3.10 17.39
C PHE A 170 -6.91 -2.39 17.59
N GLU A 171 -6.17 -2.69 18.66
CA GLU A 171 -4.82 -2.17 18.90
C GLU A 171 -3.82 -2.54 17.77
N ASN A 172 -3.90 -3.77 17.26
CA ASN A 172 -3.05 -4.22 16.15
C ASN A 172 -3.38 -3.51 14.83
N LEU A 173 -4.67 -3.34 14.52
CA LEU A 173 -5.12 -2.57 13.35
C LEU A 173 -4.62 -1.13 13.43
N TYR A 174 -4.74 -0.51 14.61
CA TYR A 174 -4.27 0.85 14.85
C TYR A 174 -2.75 0.97 14.64
N ARG A 175 -1.98 0.10 15.29
CA ARG A 175 -0.52 0.11 15.15
C ARG A 175 -0.10 -0.04 13.69
N GLU A 176 -0.81 -0.86 12.93
CA GLU A 176 -0.53 -0.99 11.49
C GLU A 176 -0.89 0.27 10.70
N VAL A 177 -2.02 0.93 10.99
CA VAL A 177 -2.36 2.23 10.38
C VAL A 177 -1.25 3.25 10.64
N ASP A 178 -0.79 3.36 11.88
CA ASP A 178 0.28 4.30 12.28
C ASP A 178 1.59 4.00 11.54
N ASN A 179 2.01 2.72 11.55
CA ASN A 179 3.23 2.24 10.88
C ASN A 179 3.19 2.45 9.36
N LEU A 180 2.04 2.23 8.71
CA LEU A 180 1.90 2.45 7.28
C LEU A 180 1.84 3.95 6.96
N ALA A 181 1.07 4.71 7.73
CA ALA A 181 0.87 6.13 7.46
C ALA A 181 2.16 6.95 7.62
N VAL A 182 3.01 6.64 8.61
CA VAL A 182 4.27 7.38 8.83
C VAL A 182 5.26 7.23 7.67
N GLN A 183 5.17 6.13 6.92
CA GLN A 183 5.99 5.89 5.73
C GLN A 183 5.52 6.72 4.51
N ARG A 184 4.34 7.35 4.57
CA ARG A 184 3.74 8.15 3.49
C ARG A 184 3.71 7.42 2.12
N PRO A 185 3.16 6.20 2.04
CA PRO A 185 3.05 5.50 0.78
C PRO A 185 2.14 6.27 -0.18
N ILE A 186 2.46 6.21 -1.48
CA ILE A 186 1.60 6.77 -2.53
C ILE A 186 0.26 6.01 -2.55
N VAL A 187 0.30 4.68 -2.39
CA VAL A 187 -0.91 3.84 -2.33
C VAL A 187 -1.45 3.75 -0.91
N THR A 188 -2.55 4.47 -0.65
CA THR A 188 -3.15 4.58 0.70
C THR A 188 -4.41 3.71 0.90
N ASN A 189 -4.82 2.94 -0.12
CA ASN A 189 -6.06 2.15 -0.08
C ASN A 189 -6.12 1.20 1.11
N LYS A 190 -5.00 0.53 1.41
CA LYS A 190 -4.87 -0.36 2.55
C LYS A 190 -5.08 0.37 3.88
N ILE A 191 -4.43 1.53 4.07
CA ILE A 191 -4.59 2.36 5.26
C ILE A 191 -6.07 2.76 5.44
N LEU A 192 -6.72 3.18 4.36
CA LEU A 192 -8.12 3.59 4.37
C LEU A 192 -9.07 2.43 4.71
N LYS A 193 -8.80 1.22 4.21
CA LYS A 193 -9.54 0.01 4.58
C LYS A 193 -9.39 -0.30 6.07
N LEU A 194 -8.16 -0.27 6.60
CA LEU A 194 -7.89 -0.50 8.03
C LEU A 194 -8.57 0.53 8.93
N ILE A 195 -8.55 1.82 8.56
CA ILE A 195 -9.28 2.88 9.27
C ILE A 195 -10.79 2.61 9.25
N ALA A 196 -11.34 2.21 8.10
CA ALA A 196 -12.77 1.89 7.98
C ALA A 196 -13.16 0.70 8.86
N SER A 197 -12.38 -0.39 8.86
CA SER A 197 -12.62 -1.56 9.70
C SER A 197 -12.49 -1.20 11.19
N ALA A 198 -11.46 -0.42 11.57
CA ALA A 198 -11.30 0.06 12.95
C ALA A 198 -12.46 0.97 13.40
N ARG A 199 -12.96 1.84 12.52
CA ARG A 199 -14.13 2.69 12.80
C ARG A 199 -15.40 1.89 13.04
N LYS A 200 -15.66 0.85 12.22
CA LYS A 200 -16.79 -0.07 12.42
C LYS A 200 -16.67 -0.81 13.75
N LEU A 201 -15.48 -1.32 14.07
CA LEU A 201 -15.18 -1.94 15.35
C LEU A 201 -15.47 -1.03 16.56
N ALA A 202 -15.07 0.24 16.49
CA ALA A 202 -15.27 1.21 17.57
C ALA A 202 -16.73 1.66 17.73
N SER A 203 -17.60 1.40 16.75
CA SER A 203 -19.01 1.83 16.74
C SER A 203 -19.87 1.04 17.76
N GLY A 204 -19.65 1.31 19.04
CA GLY A 204 -20.34 0.66 20.16
C GLY A 204 -19.64 0.80 21.52
N LEU A 205 -18.38 1.23 21.55
CA LEU A 205 -17.60 1.33 22.79
C LEU A 205 -16.89 2.69 22.90
N LYS A 206 -16.93 3.27 24.10
CA LYS A 206 -16.15 4.46 24.47
C LYS A 206 -14.71 4.04 24.79
N GLU A 207 -13.94 3.59 23.81
CA GLU A 207 -12.48 3.52 23.98
C GLU A 207 -11.81 4.74 23.36
N ALA A 208 -10.99 5.37 24.20
CA ALA A 208 -10.53 6.74 24.09
C ALA A 208 -9.03 6.76 23.80
N ASP A 209 -8.58 6.06 22.76
CA ASP A 209 -7.25 6.36 22.23
C ASP A 209 -7.35 7.59 21.31
N SER A 210 -6.60 8.65 21.65
CA SER A 210 -6.67 9.94 20.97
C SER A 210 -6.11 9.89 19.56
N ARG A 211 -5.10 9.04 19.30
CA ARG A 211 -4.38 9.01 18.01
C ARG A 211 -5.16 8.31 16.90
N LEU A 212 -5.94 7.28 17.20
CA LEU A 212 -6.81 6.63 16.21
C LEU A 212 -7.91 7.57 15.71
N LYS A 213 -8.44 8.40 16.61
CA LYS A 213 -9.39 9.46 16.23
C LYS A 213 -8.77 10.45 15.26
N ASP A 214 -7.46 10.65 15.27
CA ASP A 214 -6.81 11.58 14.34
C ASP A 214 -6.79 11.03 12.92
N TYR A 215 -6.52 9.73 12.72
CA TYR A 215 -6.63 9.09 11.40
C TYR A 215 -8.08 9.01 10.90
N GLU A 216 -9.03 8.67 11.78
CA GLU A 216 -10.45 8.67 11.43
C GLU A 216 -10.91 10.09 11.02
N LYS A 217 -10.56 11.11 11.81
CA LYS A 217 -10.83 12.51 11.48
C LYS A 217 -10.17 12.91 10.16
N ALA A 218 -8.91 12.56 9.93
CA ALA A 218 -8.22 12.91 8.69
C ALA A 218 -8.94 12.39 7.43
N VAL A 219 -9.65 11.26 7.54
CA VAL A 219 -10.45 10.70 6.43
C VAL A 219 -11.85 11.29 6.38
N TYR A 220 -12.56 11.38 7.51
CA TYR A 220 -14.01 11.65 7.53
C TYR A 220 -14.41 13.04 8.05
N SER A 221 -13.54 13.73 8.78
CA SER A 221 -13.76 15.08 9.34
C SER A 221 -12.43 15.82 9.63
N PRO A 222 -11.65 16.16 8.59
CA PRO A 222 -10.27 16.65 8.74
C PRO A 222 -10.16 18.07 9.32
N SER A 223 -11.28 18.77 9.46
CA SER A 223 -11.37 20.13 9.98
C SER A 223 -12.69 20.36 10.71
N ASN A 224 -12.84 21.52 11.34
CA ASN A 224 -14.07 21.89 12.03
C ASN A 224 -15.25 22.10 11.05
N LEU A 225 -14.99 22.63 9.84
CA LEU A 225 -16.04 22.87 8.86
C LEU A 225 -16.37 21.63 8.04
N ALA A 226 -15.40 20.74 7.82
CA ALA A 226 -15.51 19.50 7.08
C ALA A 226 -16.29 18.43 7.86
N THR A 227 -17.54 18.75 8.20
CA THR A 227 -18.47 17.87 8.91
C THR A 227 -19.77 17.73 8.11
N GLY A 228 -20.30 16.51 8.06
CA GLY A 228 -21.53 16.19 7.32
C GLY A 228 -21.27 15.75 5.88
N THR A 229 -22.14 16.14 4.96
CA THR A 229 -22.05 15.74 3.53
C THR A 229 -21.19 16.70 2.72
N GLU A 230 -20.72 16.22 1.57
CA GLU A 230 -19.92 16.99 0.62
C GLU A 230 -20.64 18.24 0.11
N GLU A 231 -21.94 18.12 -0.18
CA GLU A 231 -22.78 19.21 -0.69
C GLU A 231 -22.93 20.32 0.35
N ASN A 232 -23.19 19.92 1.61
CA ASN A 232 -23.30 20.87 2.71
C ASN A 232 -21.98 21.61 2.95
N TYR A 233 -20.86 20.90 2.85
CA TYR A 233 -19.54 21.52 2.96
C TYR A 233 -19.28 22.52 1.82
N ALA A 234 -19.57 22.15 0.58
CA ALA A 234 -19.40 23.02 -0.59
C ALA A 234 -20.24 24.31 -0.50
N ILE A 235 -21.45 24.24 0.08
CA ILE A 235 -22.29 25.42 0.32
C ILE A 235 -21.69 26.30 1.42
N LYS A 236 -21.24 25.70 2.54
CA LYS A 236 -20.66 26.44 3.68
C LYS A 236 -19.44 27.26 3.28
N ILE A 237 -18.50 26.69 2.53
CA ILE A 237 -17.24 27.38 2.20
C ILE A 237 -17.47 28.61 1.31
N LYS A 238 -18.51 28.61 0.46
CA LYS A 238 -18.85 29.75 -0.41
C LYS A 238 -19.31 30.99 0.35
N THR A 239 -19.86 30.84 1.55
CA THR A 239 -20.36 31.95 2.37
C THR A 239 -19.38 32.40 3.45
N CYS A 240 -18.25 31.71 3.60
CA CYS A 240 -17.24 32.03 4.60
C CYS A 240 -16.40 33.26 4.19
N SER A 241 -15.97 34.04 5.19
CA SER A 241 -14.97 35.08 4.99
C SER A 241 -13.57 34.48 4.78
N ASP A 242 -12.67 35.25 4.15
CA ASP A 242 -11.26 34.86 3.97
C ASP A 242 -10.59 34.42 5.28
N SER A 243 -10.88 35.08 6.40
CA SER A 243 -10.34 34.71 7.72
C SER A 243 -10.78 33.31 8.20
N ILE A 244 -11.98 32.87 7.83
CA ILE A 244 -12.48 31.53 8.14
C ILE A 244 -11.86 30.53 7.16
N LEU A 245 -11.77 30.88 5.88
CA LEU A 245 -11.15 30.05 4.84
C LEU A 245 -9.65 29.81 5.09
N ILE A 246 -8.92 30.79 5.62
CA ILE A 246 -7.52 30.62 6.02
C ILE A 246 -7.40 29.55 7.12
N LYS A 247 -8.25 29.63 8.15
CA LYS A 247 -8.26 28.64 9.23
C LYS A 247 -8.61 27.25 8.72
N GLU A 248 -9.56 27.17 7.79
CA GLU A 248 -9.94 25.91 7.14
C GLU A 248 -8.77 25.32 6.35
N ALA A 249 -8.11 26.13 5.51
CA ALA A 249 -6.93 25.74 4.75
C ALA A 249 -5.82 25.18 5.65
N GLU A 250 -5.55 25.86 6.77
CA GLU A 250 -4.52 25.47 7.74
C GLU A 250 -4.90 24.19 8.49
N GLN A 251 -6.17 23.99 8.84
CA GLN A 251 -6.65 22.75 9.48
C GLN A 251 -6.55 21.55 8.54
N LEU A 252 -7.02 21.71 7.30
CA LEU A 252 -6.89 20.69 6.26
C LEU A 252 -5.43 20.34 5.99
N ARG A 253 -4.56 21.35 5.82
CA ARG A 253 -3.11 21.14 5.70
C ARG A 253 -2.55 20.36 6.87
N SER A 254 -2.87 20.77 8.10
CA SER A 254 -2.34 20.13 9.32
C SER A 254 -2.78 18.68 9.44
N SER A 255 -4.05 18.38 9.15
CA SER A 255 -4.57 17.01 9.09
C SER A 255 -3.78 16.16 8.09
N MET A 256 -3.56 16.70 6.89
CA MET A 256 -2.86 16.01 5.81
C MET A 256 -1.36 15.82 6.10
N VAL A 257 -0.67 16.83 6.64
CA VAL A 257 0.76 16.75 7.02
C VAL A 257 0.98 15.74 8.14
N ASN A 258 0.11 15.72 9.15
CA ASN A 258 0.28 14.81 10.28
C ASN A 258 0.04 13.35 9.90
N THR A 259 -0.91 13.09 9.00
CA THR A 259 -1.37 11.72 8.70
C THR A 259 -0.92 11.17 7.35
N GLY A 260 -0.53 12.02 6.41
CA GLY A 260 -0.34 11.67 5.00
C GLY A 260 -1.64 11.33 4.26
N LEU A 261 -2.80 11.51 4.90
CA LEU A 261 -4.11 11.14 4.35
C LEU A 261 -4.87 12.38 3.86
N VAL A 262 -5.53 12.22 2.71
CA VAL A 262 -6.27 13.32 2.07
C VAL A 262 -7.75 13.02 2.00
N SER A 263 -8.60 13.60 2.84
CA SER A 263 -10.07 13.49 2.70
C SER A 263 -10.62 14.10 1.41
N ILE A 264 -11.85 13.72 1.04
CA ILE A 264 -12.62 14.35 -0.04
C ILE A 264 -12.85 15.85 0.17
N PHE A 265 -12.93 16.29 1.43
CA PHE A 265 -13.09 17.71 1.76
C PHE A 265 -11.89 18.55 1.32
N HIS A 266 -10.69 17.98 1.29
CA HIS A 266 -9.51 18.65 0.73
C HIS A 266 -9.70 18.93 -0.78
N VAL A 267 -10.25 17.97 -1.52
CA VAL A 267 -10.51 18.12 -2.97
C VAL A 267 -11.50 19.27 -3.21
N ILE A 268 -12.62 19.27 -2.49
CA ILE A 268 -13.67 20.28 -2.64
C ILE A 268 -13.12 21.67 -2.29
N PHE A 269 -12.41 21.78 -1.18
CA PHE A 269 -11.84 23.04 -0.72
C PHE A 269 -10.74 23.55 -1.66
N LEU A 270 -9.84 22.67 -2.10
CA LEU A 270 -8.72 23.04 -2.97
C LEU A 270 -9.21 23.58 -4.31
N HIS A 271 -10.20 22.92 -4.93
CA HIS A 271 -10.80 23.42 -6.17
C HIS A 271 -11.47 24.78 -5.97
N PHE A 272 -12.23 24.95 -4.89
CA PHE A 272 -12.87 26.22 -4.56
C PHE A 272 -11.86 27.36 -4.43
N ILE A 273 -10.78 27.19 -3.65
CA ILE A 273 -9.78 28.26 -3.50
C ILE A 273 -8.94 28.44 -4.76
N ASN A 274 -8.70 27.40 -5.56
CA ASN A 274 -7.97 27.51 -6.82
C ASN A 274 -8.73 28.36 -7.86
N GLU A 275 -10.05 28.25 -7.89
CA GLU A 275 -10.90 29.02 -8.82
C GLU A 275 -11.24 30.41 -8.30
N GLU A 276 -11.69 30.51 -7.04
CA GLU A 276 -12.33 31.73 -6.52
C GLU A 276 -11.39 32.59 -5.67
N ARG A 277 -10.40 31.99 -5.00
CA ARG A 277 -9.54 32.67 -4.02
C ARG A 277 -8.06 32.22 -4.10
N PRO A 278 -7.37 32.36 -5.24
CA PRO A 278 -6.04 31.74 -5.44
C PRO A 278 -4.97 32.19 -4.44
N HIS A 279 -5.10 33.40 -3.88
CA HIS A 279 -4.19 33.91 -2.83
C HIS A 279 -4.21 33.08 -1.55
N LEU A 280 -5.23 32.24 -1.34
CA LEU A 280 -5.37 31.35 -0.20
C LEU A 280 -4.64 30.00 -0.37
N LEU A 281 -4.22 29.64 -1.60
CA LEU A 281 -3.52 28.38 -1.87
C LEU A 281 -2.30 28.17 -0.97
N LYS A 282 -1.58 29.24 -0.65
CA LYS A 282 -0.40 29.20 0.25
C LYS A 282 -0.72 28.67 1.65
N HIS A 283 -1.94 28.89 2.16
CA HIS A 283 -2.31 28.43 3.50
C HIS A 283 -2.59 26.92 3.54
N MET A 284 -2.95 26.32 2.39
CA MET A 284 -3.21 24.89 2.28
C MET A 284 -1.99 24.11 1.80
N LEU A 285 -1.24 24.62 0.83
CA LEU A 285 -0.20 23.87 0.11
C LEU A 285 1.24 24.20 0.51
N ALA A 286 1.48 25.28 1.27
CA ALA A 286 2.84 25.67 1.65
C ALA A 286 3.05 25.58 3.16
N GLU A 287 3.90 24.65 3.58
CA GLU A 287 4.28 24.46 4.99
C GLU A 287 5.51 25.29 5.38
N ASP A 288 6.47 25.43 4.46
CA ASP A 288 7.72 26.14 4.64
C ASP A 288 7.92 27.27 3.61
N GLU A 289 9.00 28.04 3.75
CA GLU A 289 9.32 29.15 2.85
C GLU A 289 9.63 28.69 1.42
N LYS A 290 10.28 27.53 1.25
CA LYS A 290 10.57 26.98 -0.08
C LYS A 290 9.28 26.67 -0.85
N ALA A 291 8.29 26.08 -0.18
CA ALA A 291 6.98 25.83 -0.76
C ALA A 291 6.23 27.12 -1.09
N LYS A 292 6.35 28.17 -0.26
CA LYS A 292 5.75 29.48 -0.56
C LYS A 292 6.40 30.12 -1.80
N GLU A 293 7.73 30.11 -1.88
CA GLU A 293 8.49 30.61 -3.03
C GLU A 293 8.14 29.86 -4.31
N ASN A 294 8.14 28.53 -4.26
CA ASN A 294 7.81 27.69 -5.41
C ASN A 294 6.35 27.89 -5.86
N LEU A 295 5.41 28.01 -4.93
CA LEU A 295 4.01 28.28 -5.25
C LEU A 295 3.83 29.67 -5.87
N GLN A 296 4.43 30.70 -5.28
CA GLN A 296 4.29 32.09 -5.75
C GLN A 296 4.90 32.27 -7.13
N SER A 297 6.10 31.72 -7.36
CA SER A 297 6.81 31.85 -8.63
C SER A 297 6.15 31.06 -9.76
N ASN A 298 5.38 30.02 -9.44
CA ASN A 298 4.81 29.09 -10.42
C ASN A 298 3.27 28.99 -10.34
N LEU A 299 2.60 30.00 -9.78
CA LEU A 299 1.17 29.93 -9.47
C LEU A 299 0.27 29.49 -10.66
N PRO A 300 0.43 30.02 -11.89
CA PRO A 300 -0.38 29.58 -13.02
C PRO A 300 -0.19 28.09 -13.37
N PHE A 301 1.06 27.61 -13.29
CA PHE A 301 1.39 26.21 -13.50
C PHE A 301 0.78 25.32 -12.42
N ILE A 302 0.93 25.69 -11.15
CA ILE A 302 0.33 24.94 -10.02
C ILE A 302 -1.20 24.91 -10.12
N SER A 303 -1.82 26.04 -10.46
CA SER A 303 -3.27 26.11 -10.67
C SER A 303 -3.74 25.17 -11.78
N SER A 304 -3.00 25.11 -12.89
CA SER A 304 -3.25 24.16 -13.99
C SER A 304 -3.11 22.70 -13.56
N LEU A 305 -2.10 22.37 -12.73
CA LEU A 305 -1.93 21.03 -12.17
C LEU A 305 -3.11 20.62 -11.29
N ILE A 306 -3.61 21.52 -10.44
CA ILE A 306 -4.77 21.26 -9.57
C ILE A 306 -5.98 20.90 -10.44
N THR A 307 -6.30 21.75 -11.42
CA THR A 307 -7.44 21.55 -12.32
C THR A 307 -7.31 20.25 -13.13
N THR A 308 -6.11 19.90 -13.57
CA THR A 308 -5.86 18.73 -14.43
C THR A 308 -5.85 17.42 -13.65
N SER A 309 -5.29 17.40 -12.45
CA SER A 309 -4.88 16.15 -11.78
C SER A 309 -5.65 15.83 -10.50
N VAL A 310 -6.29 16.80 -9.85
CA VAL A 310 -6.95 16.59 -8.56
C VAL A 310 -8.42 16.22 -8.78
N THR A 311 -8.76 14.98 -8.47
CA THR A 311 -10.13 14.46 -8.51
C THR A 311 -10.44 13.72 -7.22
N LYS A 312 -11.70 13.31 -7.03
CA LYS A 312 -12.07 12.43 -5.90
C LYS A 312 -11.23 11.14 -5.88
N LYS A 313 -10.97 10.55 -7.07
CA LYS A 313 -10.19 9.32 -7.22
C LYS A 313 -8.69 9.53 -7.01
N THR A 314 -8.17 10.70 -7.38
CA THR A 314 -6.73 11.02 -7.33
C THR A 314 -6.36 11.91 -6.15
N ARG A 315 -7.25 12.07 -5.15
CA ARG A 315 -7.12 13.00 -4.01
C ARG A 315 -5.76 12.97 -3.30
N ARG A 316 -5.09 11.82 -3.25
CA ARG A 316 -3.74 11.68 -2.69
C ARG A 316 -2.71 12.65 -3.29
N SER A 317 -2.90 13.08 -4.54
CA SER A 317 -2.00 14.03 -5.20
C SER A 317 -1.96 15.41 -4.55
N ILE A 318 -2.91 15.75 -3.67
CA ILE A 318 -2.83 16.98 -2.88
C ILE A 318 -1.64 16.90 -1.90
N TYR A 319 -1.41 15.75 -1.28
CA TYR A 319 -0.23 15.54 -0.43
C TYR A 319 1.04 15.53 -1.27
N GLY A 320 1.02 14.81 -2.39
CA GLY A 320 2.13 14.81 -3.36
C GLY A 320 2.48 16.23 -3.81
N LEU A 321 1.49 17.08 -4.11
CA LEU A 321 1.69 18.47 -4.52
C LEU A 321 2.27 19.33 -3.39
N LEU A 322 1.78 19.17 -2.15
CA LEU A 322 2.35 19.84 -0.98
C LEU A 322 3.83 19.49 -0.84
N ARG A 323 4.19 18.21 -0.91
CA ARG A 323 5.58 17.76 -0.79
C ARG A 323 6.42 18.16 -1.99
N PHE A 324 5.86 18.14 -3.19
CA PHE A 324 6.53 18.59 -4.41
C PHE A 324 6.98 20.04 -4.27
N LEU A 325 6.10 20.93 -3.78
CA LEU A 325 6.41 22.34 -3.55
C LEU A 325 7.56 22.56 -2.56
N GLN A 326 7.82 21.65 -1.61
CA GLN A 326 8.94 21.75 -0.66
C GLN A 326 10.29 21.40 -1.28
N ARG A 327 10.31 20.83 -2.50
CA ARG A 327 11.54 20.36 -3.13
C ARG A 327 12.21 21.44 -3.98
N ASP A 328 13.53 21.45 -3.95
CA ASP A 328 14.36 22.35 -4.76
C ASP A 328 14.62 21.77 -6.17
N ILE A 329 13.52 21.49 -6.90
CA ILE A 329 13.58 20.86 -8.24
C ILE A 329 12.80 21.63 -9.32
N PHE A 330 12.20 22.78 -8.98
CA PHE A 330 11.41 23.62 -9.90
C PHE A 330 12.31 24.38 -10.88
N THR A 331 12.88 23.65 -11.85
CA THR A 331 13.57 24.23 -12.99
C THR A 331 12.58 24.52 -14.13
N SER A 332 12.90 25.51 -14.98
CA SER A 332 12.08 25.79 -16.17
C SER A 332 11.94 24.56 -17.09
N GLU A 333 12.96 23.70 -17.10
CA GLU A 333 12.93 22.45 -17.86
C GLU A 333 11.95 21.44 -17.27
N LEU A 334 11.96 21.22 -15.95
CA LEU A 334 11.01 20.31 -15.29
C LEU A 334 9.57 20.76 -15.53
N ILE A 335 9.30 22.06 -15.36
CA ILE A 335 7.96 22.64 -15.57
C ILE A 335 7.50 22.38 -17.02
N LYS A 336 8.36 22.67 -18.00
CA LYS A 336 8.06 22.45 -19.42
C LYS A 336 7.73 20.98 -19.72
N GLU A 337 8.49 20.04 -19.16
CA GLU A 337 8.27 18.61 -19.40
C GLU A 337 6.96 18.12 -18.77
N ILE A 338 6.57 18.64 -17.60
CA ILE A 338 5.27 18.34 -16.99
C ILE A 338 4.13 18.97 -17.81
N GLU A 339 4.28 20.19 -18.30
CA GLU A 339 3.31 20.82 -19.20
C GLU A 339 3.17 20.08 -20.54
N GLU A 340 4.27 19.49 -21.05
CA GLU A 340 4.23 18.59 -22.20
C GLU A 340 3.45 17.32 -21.86
N MET A 341 3.72 16.69 -20.71
CA MET A 341 3.03 15.48 -20.23
C MET A 341 1.51 15.65 -20.16
N ILE A 342 1.02 16.84 -19.82
CA ILE A 342 -0.42 17.15 -19.81
C ILE A 342 -1.03 17.02 -21.22
N LYS A 343 -0.25 17.26 -22.27
CA LYS A 343 -0.69 17.34 -23.68
C LYS A 343 -0.27 16.13 -24.52
N THR A 344 0.76 15.38 -24.09
CA THR A 344 1.35 14.27 -24.83
C THR A 344 0.31 13.21 -25.24
N PRO A 345 0.18 12.82 -26.51
CA PRO A 345 -0.70 11.72 -26.90
C PRO A 345 -0.39 10.44 -26.12
N ILE A 346 -1.41 9.69 -25.73
CA ILE A 346 -1.25 8.43 -24.99
C ILE A 346 -1.41 7.28 -25.98
N HIS A 347 -0.43 6.40 -26.03
CA HIS A 347 -0.43 5.23 -26.88
C HIS A 347 -1.57 4.27 -26.47
N GLU A 348 -2.26 3.67 -27.44
CA GLU A 348 -3.45 2.83 -27.24
C GLU A 348 -3.24 1.71 -26.19
N LYS A 349 -2.10 1.00 -26.25
CA LYS A 349 -1.72 -0.02 -25.24
C LYS A 349 -1.78 0.49 -23.79
N ILE A 350 -1.36 1.74 -23.56
CA ILE A 350 -1.36 2.36 -22.23
C ILE A 350 -2.80 2.71 -21.83
N GLU A 351 -3.60 3.23 -22.77
CA GLU A 351 -5.01 3.53 -22.51
C GLU A 351 -5.77 2.26 -22.10
N ILE A 352 -5.64 1.17 -22.88
CA ILE A 352 -6.29 -0.12 -22.59
C ILE A 352 -5.88 -0.63 -21.21
N ARG A 353 -4.58 -0.57 -20.89
CA ARG A 353 -4.05 -1.03 -19.60
C ARG A 353 -4.65 -0.25 -18.43
N LEU A 354 -4.67 1.08 -18.50
CA LEU A 354 -5.20 1.93 -17.44
C LEU A 354 -6.73 1.86 -17.33
N VAL A 355 -7.45 1.77 -18.46
CA VAL A 355 -8.90 1.57 -18.47
C VAL A 355 -9.27 0.27 -17.76
N THR A 356 -8.55 -0.82 -18.06
CA THR A 356 -8.79 -2.14 -17.46
C THR A 356 -8.47 -2.14 -15.96
N ALA A 357 -7.32 -1.60 -15.56
CA ALA A 357 -6.89 -1.63 -14.16
C ALA A 357 -7.71 -0.70 -13.24
N TYR A 358 -8.13 0.47 -13.74
CA TYR A 358 -8.75 1.53 -12.91
C TYR A 358 -10.22 1.81 -13.24
N ASN A 359 -10.83 1.04 -14.15
CA ASN A 359 -12.20 1.25 -14.62
C ASN A 359 -12.45 2.72 -15.03
N LEU A 360 -11.58 3.24 -15.91
CA LEU A 360 -11.64 4.61 -16.39
C LEU A 360 -12.54 4.72 -17.62
N THR A 361 -13.27 5.83 -17.73
CA THR A 361 -14.34 5.97 -18.73
C THR A 361 -14.01 6.94 -19.86
N ASN A 362 -12.94 7.74 -19.74
CA ASN A 362 -12.54 8.71 -20.77
C ASN A 362 -11.05 9.09 -20.66
N THR A 363 -10.50 9.67 -21.73
CA THR A 363 -9.10 10.10 -21.83
C THR A 363 -8.73 11.17 -20.80
N GLN A 364 -9.66 12.05 -20.39
CA GLN A 364 -9.38 13.05 -19.36
C GLN A 364 -9.09 12.39 -18.02
N ALA A 365 -9.84 11.34 -17.65
CA ALA A 365 -9.62 10.59 -16.42
C ALA A 365 -8.27 9.85 -16.44
N ILE A 366 -7.86 9.32 -17.61
CA ILE A 366 -6.54 8.72 -17.81
C ILE A 366 -5.45 9.78 -17.60
N ARG A 367 -5.61 10.97 -18.22
CA ARG A 367 -4.67 12.08 -18.06
C ARG A 367 -4.55 12.51 -16.60
N SER A 368 -5.69 12.73 -15.94
CA SER A 368 -5.73 13.13 -14.53
C SER A 368 -4.98 12.12 -13.65
N LEU A 369 -5.17 10.81 -13.89
CA LEU A 369 -4.45 9.75 -13.18
C LEU A 369 -2.93 9.86 -13.41
N ILE A 370 -2.47 9.89 -14.67
CA ILE A 370 -1.04 9.95 -15.01
C ILE A 370 -0.37 11.17 -14.37
N VAL A 371 -0.96 12.37 -14.55
CA VAL A 371 -0.40 13.60 -13.99
C VAL A 371 -0.40 13.55 -12.46
N SER A 372 -1.46 13.03 -11.85
CA SER A 372 -1.56 12.91 -10.39
C SER A 372 -0.51 11.95 -9.81
N GLU A 373 -0.22 10.84 -10.49
CA GLU A 373 0.80 9.90 -10.03
C GLU A 373 2.21 10.44 -10.21
N MET A 374 2.48 11.20 -11.27
CA MET A 374 3.78 11.85 -11.41
C MET A 374 3.99 12.90 -10.31
N ILE A 375 2.95 13.66 -9.96
CA ILE A 375 3.00 14.57 -8.80
C ILE A 375 3.29 13.81 -7.51
N ASN A 376 2.67 12.65 -7.28
CA ASN A 376 2.97 11.80 -6.13
C ASN A 376 4.44 11.33 -6.14
N ILE A 377 4.92 10.79 -7.25
CA ILE A 377 6.30 10.29 -7.38
C ILE A 377 7.31 11.40 -7.14
N LEU A 378 7.09 12.60 -7.70
CA LEU A 378 7.96 13.76 -7.51
C LEU A 378 7.83 14.34 -6.10
N GLY A 379 6.67 14.29 -5.48
CA GLY A 379 6.47 14.80 -4.11
C GLY A 379 7.01 13.87 -3.03
N THR A 380 6.74 12.57 -3.16
CA THR A 380 7.03 11.52 -2.17
C THR A 380 7.81 10.37 -2.82
N PRO A 381 9.09 10.58 -3.21
CA PRO A 381 9.89 9.57 -3.90
C PRO A 381 10.08 8.28 -3.10
N LEU A 382 10.07 8.36 -1.77
CA LEU A 382 10.21 7.20 -0.88
C LEU A 382 8.87 6.51 -0.59
N GLY A 383 7.76 7.04 -1.10
CA GLY A 383 6.43 6.44 -0.97
C GLY A 383 6.06 5.52 -2.13
N ILE A 384 6.94 5.34 -3.12
CA ILE A 384 6.74 4.39 -4.21
C ILE A 384 6.80 2.97 -3.61
N GLY A 385 5.84 2.12 -3.95
CA GLY A 385 5.77 0.76 -3.43
C GLY A 385 5.83 -0.26 -4.56
N GLN A 386 6.38 -1.45 -4.28
CA GLN A 386 6.38 -2.56 -5.23
C GLN A 386 5.19 -3.52 -5.03
N GLY A 387 4.40 -3.35 -3.96
CA GLY A 387 3.39 -4.33 -3.55
C GLY A 387 4.03 -5.70 -3.30
N PHE A 388 3.35 -6.78 -3.69
CA PHE A 388 3.89 -8.14 -3.63
C PHE A 388 4.74 -8.56 -4.85
N ASN A 389 5.18 -7.62 -5.69
CA ASN A 389 6.01 -7.94 -6.87
C ASN A 389 7.51 -8.03 -6.53
N PRO A 390 8.28 -8.96 -7.13
CA PRO A 390 9.74 -9.04 -6.95
C PRO A 390 10.52 -7.99 -7.77
N THR A 391 10.07 -6.74 -7.80
CA THR A 391 10.52 -5.69 -8.74
C THR A 391 11.37 -4.60 -8.09
N CYS A 392 12.06 -4.93 -6.98
CA CYS A 392 12.77 -3.97 -6.13
C CYS A 392 13.77 -3.09 -6.88
N GLN A 393 14.37 -3.59 -7.95
CA GLN A 393 15.36 -2.87 -8.76
C GLN A 393 14.71 -1.71 -9.53
N SER A 394 13.64 -2.00 -10.28
CA SER A 394 12.90 -0.99 -11.04
C SER A 394 12.20 0.02 -10.14
N THR A 395 11.60 -0.43 -9.04
CA THR A 395 10.92 0.45 -8.08
C THR A 395 11.90 1.41 -7.41
N ARG A 396 13.11 0.94 -7.04
CA ARG A 396 14.18 1.82 -6.52
C ARG A 396 14.72 2.76 -7.59
N ALA A 397 14.82 2.33 -8.84
CA ALA A 397 15.25 3.21 -9.93
C ALA A 397 14.28 4.39 -10.10
N LEU A 398 12.96 4.16 -10.08
CA LEU A 398 11.95 5.23 -10.09
C LEU A 398 12.11 6.19 -8.91
N SER A 399 12.29 5.65 -7.70
CA SER A 399 12.52 6.46 -6.49
C SER A 399 13.81 7.29 -6.60
N PHE A 400 14.89 6.68 -7.07
CA PHE A 400 16.18 7.34 -7.25
C PHE A 400 16.11 8.44 -8.31
N TRP A 401 15.50 8.18 -9.46
CA TRP A 401 15.35 9.19 -10.51
C TRP A 401 14.47 10.35 -10.06
N SER A 402 13.40 10.10 -9.31
CA SER A 402 12.61 11.19 -8.71
C SER A 402 13.45 12.07 -7.78
N GLN A 403 14.44 11.49 -7.09
CA GLN A 403 15.33 12.22 -6.19
C GLN A 403 16.45 12.98 -6.92
N LYS A 404 17.13 12.34 -7.86
CA LYS A 404 18.38 12.82 -8.47
C LYS A 404 18.23 13.34 -9.89
N GLU A 405 17.28 12.81 -10.66
CA GLU A 405 17.11 13.08 -12.09
C GLU A 405 15.61 13.27 -12.47
N PRO A 406 14.86 14.17 -11.79
CA PRO A 406 13.41 14.28 -11.96
C PRO A 406 13.00 14.70 -13.38
N VAL A 407 13.79 15.55 -14.03
CA VAL A 407 13.56 15.96 -15.43
C VAL A 407 13.66 14.75 -16.38
N MET A 408 14.67 13.91 -16.18
CA MET A 408 14.86 12.71 -16.99
C MET A 408 13.72 11.71 -16.81
N LEU A 409 13.23 11.55 -15.57
CA LEU A 409 12.07 10.71 -15.27
C LEU A 409 10.81 11.19 -16.02
N VAL A 410 10.51 12.50 -15.99
CA VAL A 410 9.34 13.03 -16.71
C VAL A 410 9.51 12.89 -18.23
N LYS A 411 10.71 13.16 -18.78
CA LYS A 411 11.01 12.95 -20.19
C LYS A 411 10.84 11.50 -20.62
N MET A 412 11.33 10.57 -19.82
CA MET A 412 11.18 9.14 -20.07
C MET A 412 9.70 8.75 -20.08
N LEU A 413 8.89 9.28 -19.14
CA LEU A 413 7.44 9.04 -19.17
C LEU A 413 6.79 9.66 -20.41
N ASN A 414 7.15 10.89 -20.80
CA ASN A 414 6.62 11.53 -22.02
C ASN A 414 6.88 10.68 -23.26
N GLU A 415 8.09 10.14 -23.39
CA GLU A 415 8.44 9.26 -24.51
C GLU A 415 7.70 7.91 -24.43
N PHE A 416 7.61 7.34 -23.22
CA PHE A 416 6.87 6.11 -22.99
C PHE A 416 5.38 6.27 -23.32
N LEU A 417 4.76 7.41 -22.97
CA LEU A 417 3.36 7.69 -23.31
C LEU A 417 3.14 7.71 -24.83
N LYS A 418 4.12 8.15 -25.62
CA LYS A 418 4.05 8.19 -27.09
C LYS A 418 4.28 6.82 -27.72
N THR A 419 5.19 6.03 -27.15
CA THR A 419 5.76 4.84 -27.85
C THR A 419 5.43 3.50 -27.18
N ALA A 420 4.94 3.51 -25.94
CA ALA A 420 4.74 2.35 -25.07
C ALA A 420 5.99 1.46 -24.90
N ASN A 421 7.20 2.03 -25.03
CA ASN A 421 8.45 1.33 -24.78
C ASN A 421 9.48 2.22 -24.08
N VAL A 422 10.44 1.57 -23.41
CA VAL A 422 11.56 2.21 -22.73
C VAL A 422 12.85 1.68 -23.34
N THR A 423 13.84 2.55 -23.51
CA THR A 423 15.19 2.16 -23.94
C THR A 423 16.23 2.64 -22.95
N ILE A 424 17.10 1.73 -22.49
CA ILE A 424 18.27 2.05 -21.67
C ILE A 424 19.52 1.53 -22.37
N HIS A 425 20.56 2.36 -22.43
CA HIS A 425 21.85 1.97 -22.97
C HIS A 425 22.70 1.34 -21.87
N PHE A 426 23.16 0.10 -22.07
CA PHE A 426 24.08 -0.62 -21.19
C PHE A 426 25.41 -0.81 -21.92
N GLU A 427 26.48 -0.21 -21.40
CA GLU A 427 27.83 -0.25 -21.98
C GLU A 427 27.87 0.13 -23.49
N GLY A 428 27.06 1.13 -23.87
CA GLY A 428 26.95 1.60 -25.26
C GLY A 428 25.97 0.83 -26.14
N ARG A 429 25.43 -0.30 -25.67
CA ARG A 429 24.40 -1.08 -26.39
C ARG A 429 22.99 -0.65 -25.95
N PRO A 430 22.09 -0.25 -26.87
CA PRO A 430 20.70 0.00 -26.51
C PRO A 430 19.97 -1.31 -26.20
N ILE A 431 19.23 -1.32 -25.08
CA ILE A 431 18.29 -2.37 -24.69
C ILE A 431 16.91 -1.73 -24.66
N SER A 432 16.05 -2.11 -25.61
CA SER A 432 14.67 -1.60 -25.72
C SER A 432 13.69 -2.65 -25.21
N SER A 433 12.70 -2.22 -24.44
CA SER A 433 11.59 -3.08 -24.03
C SER A 433 10.68 -3.48 -25.20
N GLU A 434 10.78 -2.82 -26.36
CA GLU A 434 10.00 -3.18 -27.55
C GLU A 434 10.37 -4.58 -28.08
N THR A 435 11.66 -4.94 -28.01
CA THR A 435 12.16 -6.24 -28.46
C THR A 435 12.14 -7.30 -27.35
N LEU A 436 11.60 -6.96 -26.18
CA LEU A 436 11.53 -7.82 -25.01
C LEU A 436 10.07 -8.06 -24.64
N SER A 437 9.79 -9.18 -23.99
CA SER A 437 8.48 -9.39 -23.37
C SER A 437 8.46 -8.69 -22.00
N PRO A 438 7.50 -7.80 -21.73
CA PRO A 438 7.32 -7.21 -20.40
C PRO A 438 7.13 -8.29 -19.34
N VAL A 439 7.78 -8.12 -18.20
CA VAL A 439 7.63 -9.03 -17.06
C VAL A 439 6.25 -8.80 -16.43
N PRO A 440 5.40 -9.83 -16.31
CA PRO A 440 4.07 -9.66 -15.70
C PRO A 440 4.21 -9.33 -14.21
N LEU A 441 3.28 -8.52 -13.72
CA LEU A 441 3.16 -8.22 -12.29
C LEU A 441 2.20 -9.21 -11.64
N GLU A 442 2.55 -9.70 -10.47
CA GLU A 442 1.70 -10.56 -9.64
C GLU A 442 0.67 -9.74 -8.86
N ASP A 443 1.02 -8.50 -8.50
CA ASP A 443 0.19 -7.56 -7.76
C ASP A 443 0.09 -6.22 -8.48
N GLU A 444 -1.08 -5.94 -9.05
CA GLU A 444 -1.36 -4.69 -9.76
C GLU A 444 -2.12 -3.67 -8.90
N VAL A 445 -2.57 -4.07 -7.71
CA VAL A 445 -3.51 -3.31 -6.88
C VAL A 445 -2.79 -2.41 -5.88
N HIS A 446 -1.64 -2.86 -5.36
CA HIS A 446 -0.90 -2.17 -4.30
C HIS A 446 0.26 -1.30 -4.81
N ILE A 447 0.28 -0.98 -6.11
CA ILE A 447 1.28 -0.13 -6.74
C ILE A 447 0.64 1.10 -7.41
N ASP A 448 1.42 2.17 -7.62
CA ASP A 448 0.92 3.35 -8.33
C ASP A 448 0.82 3.12 -9.85
N ALA A 449 0.06 3.96 -10.55
CA ALA A 449 -0.24 3.75 -11.97
C ALA A 449 0.98 3.92 -12.88
N ILE A 450 1.98 4.72 -12.49
CA ILE A 450 3.21 4.87 -13.28
C ILE A 450 4.10 3.64 -13.07
N SER A 451 4.21 3.14 -11.85
CA SER A 451 4.89 1.86 -11.58
C SER A 451 4.21 0.70 -12.32
N LEU A 452 2.87 0.62 -12.31
CA LEU A 452 2.10 -0.37 -13.08
C LEU A 452 2.45 -0.39 -14.58
N LEU A 453 2.79 0.77 -15.13
CA LEU A 453 3.13 0.94 -16.54
C LEU A 453 4.62 0.70 -16.83
N LEU A 454 5.52 1.28 -16.03
CA LEU A 454 6.95 1.29 -16.33
C LEU A 454 7.69 0.06 -15.79
N VAL A 455 7.35 -0.42 -14.59
CA VAL A 455 8.07 -1.51 -13.93
C VAL A 455 8.18 -2.77 -14.80
N PRO A 456 7.12 -3.25 -15.49
CA PRO A 456 7.22 -4.40 -16.39
C PRO A 456 8.29 -4.26 -17.48
N HIS A 457 8.46 -3.05 -18.02
CA HIS A 457 9.42 -2.75 -19.07
C HIS A 457 10.84 -2.60 -18.50
N LEU A 458 10.96 -1.94 -17.36
CA LEU A 458 12.21 -1.73 -16.66
C LEU A 458 12.81 -3.04 -16.15
N ASP A 459 11.98 -3.96 -15.63
CA ASP A 459 12.41 -5.28 -15.19
C ASP A 459 12.91 -6.13 -16.36
N SER A 460 12.23 -6.11 -17.52
CA SER A 460 12.72 -6.80 -18.72
C SER A 460 14.09 -6.29 -19.14
N ILE A 461 14.30 -4.98 -19.13
CA ILE A 461 15.60 -4.37 -19.44
C ILE A 461 16.65 -4.76 -18.40
N TYR A 462 16.30 -4.73 -17.12
CA TYR A 462 17.18 -5.14 -16.03
C TYR A 462 17.61 -6.61 -16.16
N PHE A 463 16.69 -7.53 -16.50
CA PHE A 463 17.04 -8.93 -16.73
C PHE A 463 17.97 -9.12 -17.93
N GLU A 464 17.83 -8.33 -18.99
CA GLU A 464 18.79 -8.35 -20.10
C GLU A 464 20.16 -7.81 -19.69
N MET A 465 20.22 -6.79 -18.83
CA MET A 465 21.49 -6.31 -18.26
C MET A 465 22.14 -7.37 -17.37
N LEU A 466 21.36 -8.08 -16.56
CA LEU A 466 21.85 -9.22 -15.77
C LEU A 466 22.48 -10.28 -16.68
N LYS A 467 21.80 -10.70 -17.74
CA LYS A 467 22.34 -11.67 -18.72
C LYS A 467 23.63 -11.16 -19.37
N ALA A 468 23.73 -9.87 -19.68
CA ALA A 468 24.93 -9.27 -20.28
C ALA A 468 26.10 -9.09 -19.29
N ALA A 469 25.80 -8.97 -17.99
CA ALA A 469 26.77 -8.85 -16.92
C ALA A 469 27.17 -10.21 -16.30
N ASP A 470 26.44 -11.27 -16.61
CA ASP A 470 26.65 -12.61 -16.06
C ASP A 470 28.04 -13.18 -16.41
N GLY A 471 28.56 -14.04 -15.53
CA GLY A 471 29.84 -14.73 -15.73
C GLY A 471 31.11 -13.88 -15.54
N ARG A 472 31.01 -12.63 -15.09
CA ARG A 472 32.16 -11.71 -14.90
C ARG A 472 32.90 -11.88 -13.55
N GLY A 473 32.50 -12.84 -12.71
CA GLY A 473 33.18 -13.20 -11.46
C GLY A 473 33.00 -12.24 -10.29
N VAL A 474 32.33 -11.11 -10.49
CA VAL A 474 31.95 -10.12 -9.46
C VAL A 474 30.43 -9.95 -9.53
N ASP A 475 29.80 -9.55 -8.43
CA ASP A 475 28.36 -9.30 -8.43
C ASP A 475 27.98 -8.31 -9.57
N PRO A 476 26.99 -8.65 -10.42
CA PRO A 476 26.68 -7.90 -11.64
C PRO A 476 26.22 -6.45 -11.36
N HIS A 477 25.76 -6.15 -10.15
CA HIS A 477 25.34 -4.81 -9.75
C HIS A 477 26.49 -3.80 -9.72
N LYS A 478 27.74 -4.25 -9.81
CA LYS A 478 28.90 -3.38 -10.11
C LYS A 478 28.67 -2.57 -11.40
N TRP A 479 28.17 -3.21 -12.46
CA TRP A 479 27.97 -2.56 -13.77
C TRP A 479 26.53 -2.10 -13.98
N ILE A 480 25.57 -2.83 -13.41
CA ILE A 480 24.15 -2.54 -13.59
C ILE A 480 23.75 -1.28 -12.83
N ASN A 481 24.13 -1.13 -11.55
CA ASN A 481 23.65 0.01 -10.75
C ASN A 481 24.02 1.37 -11.38
N PRO A 482 25.27 1.62 -11.81
CA PRO A 482 25.62 2.88 -12.47
C PRO A 482 24.82 3.14 -13.74
N THR A 483 24.57 2.09 -14.54
CA THR A 483 23.80 2.24 -15.78
C THR A 483 22.32 2.49 -15.50
N PHE A 484 21.72 1.67 -14.63
CA PHE A 484 20.28 1.65 -14.40
C PHE A 484 19.84 2.91 -13.65
N HIS A 485 20.59 3.36 -12.64
CA HIS A 485 20.32 4.60 -11.91
C HIS A 485 20.86 5.86 -12.64
N LYS A 486 21.57 5.68 -13.76
CA LYS A 486 22.15 6.71 -14.65
C LYS A 486 23.32 7.49 -14.05
N LYS A 487 23.05 8.39 -13.10
CA LYS A 487 24.04 9.33 -12.56
C LYS A 487 24.04 9.31 -11.04
N GLY A 488 25.20 9.53 -10.44
CA GLY A 488 25.35 9.66 -9.00
C GLY A 488 25.64 8.37 -8.25
N ILE A 489 25.70 7.21 -8.91
CA ILE A 489 26.26 5.99 -8.31
C ILE A 489 27.78 6.10 -8.29
N TRP A 490 28.40 5.74 -7.16
CA TRP A 490 29.86 5.75 -7.07
C TRP A 490 30.49 4.65 -7.93
N THR A 491 31.77 4.82 -8.27
CA THR A 491 32.47 3.91 -9.20
C THR A 491 33.11 2.72 -8.50
N GLY A 492 33.55 2.89 -7.25
CA GLY A 492 34.07 1.81 -6.42
C GLY A 492 32.97 0.83 -6.05
N PHE A 493 33.28 -0.45 -6.03
CA PHE A 493 32.33 -1.52 -5.70
C PHE A 493 32.98 -2.59 -4.84
N SER A 494 32.26 -3.02 -3.80
CA SER A 494 32.66 -4.08 -2.88
C SER A 494 31.51 -5.07 -2.73
N ASP A 495 31.82 -6.36 -2.81
CA ASP A 495 30.90 -7.45 -2.50
C ASP A 495 31.56 -8.44 -1.53
N VAL A 496 30.73 -9.12 -0.73
CA VAL A 496 31.21 -10.05 0.30
C VAL A 496 31.90 -11.30 -0.28
N TYR A 497 31.69 -11.57 -1.57
CA TYR A 497 32.20 -12.76 -2.25
C TYR A 497 33.65 -12.58 -2.71
N ASN A 498 34.06 -11.36 -3.05
CA ASN A 498 35.35 -11.04 -3.66
C ASN A 498 36.23 -10.11 -2.82
N ASP A 499 35.67 -9.36 -1.86
CA ASP A 499 36.42 -8.41 -1.05
C ASP A 499 36.68 -8.92 0.38
N PHE A 500 37.92 -9.33 0.65
CA PHE A 500 38.33 -9.75 2.01
C PHE A 500 38.29 -8.62 3.04
N ASN A 501 38.27 -7.35 2.60
CA ASN A 501 38.17 -6.18 3.45
C ASN A 501 36.74 -5.59 3.45
N PHE A 502 35.72 -6.32 2.98
CA PHE A 502 34.34 -5.83 2.79
C PHE A 502 33.81 -5.01 3.97
N ILE A 503 33.89 -5.54 5.19
CA ILE A 503 33.40 -4.87 6.41
C ILE A 503 34.22 -3.62 6.75
N ALA A 504 35.55 -3.72 6.63
CA ALA A 504 36.45 -2.60 6.89
C ALA A 504 36.23 -1.46 5.88
N ASN A 505 35.95 -1.81 4.62
CA ASN A 505 35.59 -0.86 3.58
C ASN A 505 34.24 -0.20 3.88
N PHE A 506 33.21 -0.97 4.26
CA PHE A 506 31.93 -0.36 4.62
C PHE A 506 32.08 0.60 5.82
N GLN A 507 32.82 0.21 6.86
CA GLN A 507 33.12 1.11 7.98
C GLN A 507 33.88 2.36 7.52
N ARG A 508 34.94 2.21 6.72
CA ARG A 508 35.76 3.32 6.24
C ARG A 508 34.94 4.33 5.42
N TYR A 509 34.11 3.84 4.50
CA TYR A 509 33.43 4.69 3.53
C TYR A 509 32.06 5.17 4.01
N TYR A 510 31.32 4.39 4.79
CA TYR A 510 29.94 4.71 5.20
C TYR A 510 29.79 5.18 6.65
N HIS A 511 30.75 4.92 7.55
CA HIS A 511 30.63 5.37 8.94
C HIS A 511 31.00 6.87 9.07
N PRO A 512 30.15 7.73 9.66
CA PRO A 512 30.40 9.19 9.74
C PRO A 512 31.69 9.59 10.47
N ILE A 513 32.21 8.76 11.36
CA ILE A 513 33.51 9.01 12.03
C ILE A 513 34.69 8.91 11.03
N HIS A 514 34.58 8.04 10.02
CA HIS A 514 35.65 7.82 9.04
C HIS A 514 35.43 8.63 7.76
N ASN A 515 34.17 8.84 7.39
CA ASN A 515 33.77 9.69 6.28
C ASN A 515 32.69 10.70 6.73
N PRO A 516 33.10 11.88 7.27
CA PRO A 516 32.15 12.90 7.71
C PRO A 516 31.24 13.43 6.60
N GLU A 517 31.65 13.29 5.33
CA GLU A 517 30.94 13.79 4.16
C GLU A 517 30.04 12.74 3.49
N ILE A 518 29.89 11.55 4.08
CA ILE A 518 29.13 10.42 3.53
C ILE A 518 27.76 10.83 2.94
N ASN A 519 27.03 11.68 3.65
CA ASN A 519 25.68 12.08 3.26
C ASN A 519 25.62 12.95 1.98
N GLN A 520 26.74 13.51 1.50
CA GLN A 520 26.77 14.29 0.25
C GLN A 520 26.61 13.40 -0.99
N GLY A 521 27.14 12.18 -0.96
CA GLY A 521 27.07 11.24 -2.08
C GLY A 521 25.91 10.25 -2.01
N LEU A 522 25.11 10.28 -0.94
CA LEU A 522 23.89 9.47 -0.82
C LEU A 522 22.70 10.12 -1.57
N PRO A 523 21.64 9.37 -1.93
CA PRO A 523 21.48 7.93 -1.78
C PRO A 523 22.39 7.03 -2.62
N GLN A 524 22.65 5.80 -2.12
CA GLN A 524 23.37 4.74 -2.84
C GLN A 524 22.65 3.38 -2.71
N PRO A 525 22.62 2.56 -3.78
CA PRO A 525 22.02 1.23 -3.75
C PRO A 525 22.92 0.26 -2.98
N ALA A 526 22.31 -0.55 -2.14
CA ALA A 526 22.96 -1.63 -1.41
C ALA A 526 22.20 -2.95 -1.61
N GLY A 527 22.96 -4.04 -1.75
CA GLY A 527 22.46 -5.41 -1.70
C GLY A 527 22.47 -5.91 -0.27
N ILE A 528 21.35 -6.49 0.17
CA ILE A 528 21.18 -7.08 1.51
C ILE A 528 20.66 -8.51 1.42
N THR A 529 20.91 -9.32 2.43
CA THR A 529 20.29 -10.64 2.60
C THR A 529 19.26 -10.56 3.72
N ILE A 530 18.03 -10.95 3.43
CA ILE A 530 16.95 -10.96 4.41
C ILE A 530 16.80 -12.37 4.99
N TYR A 531 16.55 -12.43 6.29
CA TYR A 531 16.32 -13.67 7.03
C TYR A 531 14.97 -13.60 7.75
N ASN A 532 14.26 -14.72 7.82
CA ASN A 532 13.06 -14.81 8.65
C ASN A 532 13.39 -14.84 10.15
N ARG A 533 12.38 -14.80 11.01
CA ARG A 533 12.57 -14.82 12.48
C ARG A 533 13.35 -16.05 12.98
N SER A 534 13.22 -17.18 12.30
CA SER A 534 13.96 -18.42 12.59
C SER A 534 15.42 -18.40 12.12
N GLY A 535 15.86 -17.32 11.45
CA GLY A 535 17.21 -17.18 10.91
C GLY A 535 17.44 -17.88 9.57
N GLN A 536 16.38 -18.34 8.90
CA GLN A 536 16.49 -18.92 7.57
C GLN A 536 16.58 -17.82 6.51
N VAL A 537 17.45 -18.01 5.51
CA VAL A 537 17.62 -17.07 4.39
C VAL A 537 16.34 -17.03 3.57
N LEU A 538 15.76 -15.84 3.41
CA LEU A 538 14.65 -15.58 2.48
C LEU A 538 15.17 -15.29 1.07
N GLY A 539 16.29 -14.56 0.97
CA GLY A 539 16.94 -14.28 -0.31
C GLY A 539 17.72 -12.97 -0.31
N ALA A 540 18.33 -12.69 -1.46
CA ALA A 540 18.91 -11.38 -1.75
C ALA A 540 17.78 -10.37 -1.99
N HIS A 541 17.90 -9.22 -1.35
CA HIS A 541 17.06 -8.05 -1.54
C HIS A 541 17.95 -6.82 -1.71
N ALA A 542 17.34 -5.68 -2.01
CA ALA A 542 18.09 -4.48 -2.28
C ALA A 542 17.37 -3.24 -1.76
N VAL A 543 18.12 -2.36 -1.10
CA VAL A 543 17.62 -1.11 -0.48
C VAL A 543 18.40 0.10 -0.99
N LEU A 544 17.87 1.30 -0.78
CA LEU A 544 18.56 2.54 -1.13
C LEU A 544 18.94 3.27 0.15
N ILE A 545 20.23 3.27 0.51
CA ILE A 545 20.74 3.97 1.70
C ILE A 545 20.54 5.47 1.48
N GLN A 546 19.74 6.13 2.30
CA GLN A 546 19.39 7.55 2.18
C GLN A 546 20.36 8.45 2.92
N ARG A 547 20.71 8.06 4.15
CA ARG A 547 21.61 8.82 5.02
C ARG A 547 22.16 7.94 6.13
N ILE A 548 23.30 8.35 6.68
CA ILE A 548 23.91 7.73 7.86
C ILE A 548 24.29 8.84 8.83
N VAL A 549 23.61 8.87 9.97
CA VAL A 549 23.79 9.89 11.01
C VAL A 549 23.47 9.30 12.39
N PRO A 550 23.93 9.92 13.48
CA PRO A 550 23.45 9.61 14.83
C PRO A 550 21.93 9.86 14.95
N ASP A 551 21.25 8.98 15.67
CA ASP A 551 19.87 9.15 16.10
C ASP A 551 19.77 10.16 17.27
N PRO A 552 18.55 10.49 17.76
CA PRO A 552 18.40 11.40 18.90
C PRO A 552 19.10 10.96 20.20
N THR A 553 19.48 9.69 20.33
CA THR A 553 20.24 9.14 21.46
C THR A 553 21.76 9.12 21.21
N GLY A 554 22.20 9.49 20.01
CA GLY A 554 23.59 9.51 19.60
C GLY A 554 24.10 8.21 18.96
N LYS A 555 23.25 7.18 18.79
CA LYS A 555 23.65 5.92 18.13
C LYS A 555 23.66 6.11 16.62
N VAL A 556 24.75 5.74 15.94
CA VAL A 556 24.83 5.84 14.47
C VAL A 556 23.89 4.82 13.83
N ARG A 557 23.04 5.29 12.91
CA ARG A 557 22.07 4.48 12.19
C ARG A 557 22.20 4.63 10.68
N VAL A 558 21.89 3.56 9.97
CA VAL A 558 21.68 3.57 8.52
C VAL A 558 20.19 3.77 8.28
N TYR A 559 19.85 4.88 7.63
CA TYR A 559 18.49 5.15 7.16
C TYR A 559 18.41 4.82 5.69
N PHE A 560 17.42 4.03 5.30
CA PHE A 560 17.30 3.48 3.96
C PHE A 560 15.84 3.43 3.52
N TYR A 561 15.63 3.47 2.21
CA TYR A 561 14.34 3.22 1.59
C TYR A 561 14.27 1.77 1.12
N ASN A 562 13.16 1.11 1.45
CA ASN A 562 12.83 -0.24 1.05
C ASN A 562 11.50 -0.22 0.28
N PRO A 563 11.47 -0.63 -1.01
CA PRO A 563 10.28 -0.55 -1.86
C PRO A 563 9.11 -1.45 -1.41
N ASN A 564 9.32 -2.33 -0.42
CA ASN A 564 8.32 -3.24 0.12
C ASN A 564 7.29 -2.54 1.05
N ASN A 565 7.33 -1.22 1.25
CA ASN A 565 6.50 -0.51 2.26
C ASN A 565 6.51 -1.22 3.63
N ASP A 566 7.68 -1.76 3.98
CA ASP A 566 7.79 -2.87 4.93
C ASP A 566 7.71 -2.38 6.39
N SER A 567 6.49 -2.43 6.95
CA SER A 567 6.17 -2.11 8.33
C SER A 567 6.99 -2.95 9.34
N LEU A 568 8.11 -2.39 9.82
CA LEU A 568 8.94 -2.94 10.89
C LEU A 568 9.35 -4.41 10.64
N GLN A 569 9.94 -4.67 9.47
CA GLN A 569 10.43 -6.00 9.08
C GLN A 569 11.43 -6.56 10.09
N ILE A 570 11.39 -7.88 10.29
CA ILE A 570 12.42 -8.60 11.02
C ILE A 570 13.49 -9.06 10.03
N TRP A 571 14.72 -8.61 10.21
CA TRP A 571 15.88 -9.05 9.45
C TRP A 571 16.64 -10.09 10.30
N GLY A 572 16.05 -11.27 10.49
CA GLY A 572 16.67 -12.32 11.30
C GLY A 572 16.60 -12.13 12.82
N LYS A 573 16.33 -13.23 13.54
CA LYS A 573 16.24 -13.27 15.01
C LYS A 573 15.30 -12.15 15.54
N ASP A 574 15.85 -11.25 16.35
CA ASP A 574 15.15 -10.15 17.01
C ASP A 574 15.50 -8.77 16.41
N ILE A 575 16.23 -8.73 15.29
CA ILE A 575 16.61 -7.45 14.64
C ILE A 575 15.43 -6.96 13.82
N GLN A 576 14.87 -5.82 14.21
CA GLN A 576 13.68 -5.24 13.60
C GLN A 576 13.99 -3.84 13.06
N THR A 577 13.61 -3.58 11.81
CA THR A 577 13.71 -2.24 11.24
C THR A 577 12.74 -1.28 11.96
N SER A 578 13.11 -0.01 12.06
CA SER A 578 12.22 1.04 12.56
C SER A 578 11.83 2.00 11.45
N VAL A 579 10.59 2.49 11.47
CA VAL A 579 10.06 3.50 10.52
C VAL A 579 9.81 4.86 11.20
N ALA A 580 9.97 4.92 12.52
CA ALA A 580 9.81 6.12 13.34
C ALA A 580 10.50 5.92 14.70
N GLY A 581 10.67 7.03 15.43
CA GLY A 581 11.15 7.05 16.82
C GLY A 581 12.68 7.13 16.98
N ASN A 582 13.45 6.81 15.93
CA ASN A 582 14.91 6.91 15.93
C ASN A 582 15.41 7.98 14.94
N GLY A 583 14.58 8.98 14.66
CA GLY A 583 14.89 10.11 13.79
C GLY A 583 14.67 9.87 12.31
N GLU A 584 13.95 8.81 11.90
CA GLU A 584 13.51 8.55 10.53
C GLU A 584 12.73 9.73 9.94
N ARG A 585 12.92 9.99 8.65
CA ARG A 585 12.07 10.85 7.84
C ARG A 585 11.02 10.00 7.14
N GLU A 586 9.99 10.65 6.62
CA GLU A 586 8.91 9.98 5.91
C GLU A 586 9.43 9.09 4.76
N GLY A 587 9.03 7.83 4.76
CA GLY A 587 9.45 6.80 3.81
C GLY A 587 10.80 6.15 4.10
N GLU A 588 11.51 6.56 5.16
CA GLU A 588 12.72 5.88 5.61
C GLU A 588 12.40 4.75 6.60
N SER A 589 13.12 3.65 6.44
CA SER A 589 13.38 2.67 7.49
C SER A 589 14.78 2.88 8.05
N SER A 590 15.08 2.36 9.24
CA SER A 590 16.43 2.41 9.77
C SER A 590 16.80 1.20 10.64
N LEU A 591 18.11 0.97 10.71
CA LEU A 591 18.75 0.07 11.67
C LEU A 591 20.01 0.75 12.24
N PRO A 592 20.43 0.39 13.46
CA PRO A 592 21.77 0.68 13.93
C PRO A 592 22.84 0.21 12.94
N PHE A 593 23.90 0.99 12.80
CA PHE A 593 24.95 0.71 11.81
C PHE A 593 25.56 -0.70 11.98
N ASP A 594 25.87 -1.09 13.21
CA ASP A 594 26.44 -2.41 13.53
C ASP A 594 25.46 -3.56 13.26
N GLU A 595 24.16 -3.30 13.34
CA GLU A 595 23.14 -4.29 13.00
C GLU A 595 23.00 -4.41 11.48
N PHE A 596 22.94 -3.28 10.77
CA PHE A 596 22.80 -3.22 9.31
C PHE A 596 23.95 -3.95 8.59
N ILE A 597 25.18 -3.84 9.11
CA ILE A 597 26.37 -4.52 8.57
C ILE A 597 26.17 -6.05 8.45
N ASN A 598 25.36 -6.67 9.32
CA ASN A 598 25.18 -8.13 9.27
C ASN A 598 24.36 -8.61 8.06
N PHE A 599 23.70 -7.69 7.36
CA PHE A 599 22.81 -8.01 6.24
C PHE A 599 23.36 -7.56 4.90
N ILE A 600 24.24 -6.58 4.86
CA ILE A 600 24.78 -6.06 3.61
C ILE A 600 25.73 -7.08 2.95
N TYR A 601 25.58 -7.28 1.64
CA TYR A 601 26.46 -8.17 0.88
C TYR A 601 27.12 -7.48 -0.33
N ALA A 602 26.62 -6.32 -0.76
CA ALA A 602 27.19 -5.55 -1.86
C ALA A 602 26.89 -4.05 -1.73
N PHE A 603 27.87 -3.19 -2.02
CA PHE A 603 27.70 -1.74 -2.03
C PHE A 603 28.70 -1.02 -2.95
N HIS A 604 28.32 0.18 -3.38
CA HIS A 604 29.23 1.11 -4.08
C HIS A 604 29.92 2.03 -3.07
N PHE A 605 31.13 2.52 -3.35
CA PHE A 605 31.89 3.47 -2.51
C PHE A 605 32.64 4.52 -3.35
N PRO A 606 32.95 5.72 -2.79
CA PRO A 606 33.71 6.75 -3.52
C PRO A 606 35.16 6.30 -3.75
N GLU A 607 35.62 6.33 -5.00
CA GLU A 607 37.03 6.16 -5.36
C GLU A 607 37.79 7.50 -5.40
#